data_AF-A0A662UFB8-F1
#
_entry.id   AF-A0A662UFB8-F1
#
_cell.length_a   1.000
_cell.length_b   1.000
_cell.length_c   1.000
_cell.angle_alpha   90.00
_cell.angle_beta   90.00
_cell.angle_gamma   90.00
#
_symmetry.space_group_name_H-M   'P 1'
#
loop_
_entity.id
_entity.type
_entity.pdbx_description
1 polymer ?
#
loop_
_entity_poly.entity_id
_entity_poly.type
_entity_poly.pdbx_seq_one_letter_code
_entity_poly.pdbx_strand_id
1 'polypeptide(L)'
;MSCDLRGLLERIRQEISVDRDGIPRVRSSEAIDLLDELRACVVKSVAGESIKEAEKWLFKVLEAYNLISKKLGLAGVTYPKEFRSFLEGPEQHLKKKLFIYVNDLVRGRIDLDTFLQKAYAAIRTSLRTNMRSAYQIWGIFTILGFLADMGYRVIYPEHRYLNIDRSGKQRLGIIPPNVVLLNLERGYLSFFHEAPRPLTWEDTSDLTRIWGFYTALRPDLMVYSGKVMNIVELGSSPPIKRPTVIVEFKELGDWYVRSRDLKGYFRKKPLTAEEWRSKWLDGLFDGLADILGVKRSEVRRSIEESLEKGKSLRVREHRLVKLYYSVYRPKHMILICRKPLPTNVKEELEESGIEVVDDVEFNYSKLKPVAELLDNNADFGNEEKVYIELSRPVAQLLAQLSEKLKLSYEEIISLALKKLSGDESPQ
;
A
#
# COMPACT_ATOMS: atom_id res chain seq x y z
N MET A 1 -4.37 -33.95 13.42
CA MET A 1 -4.33 -34.86 12.26
C MET A 1 -2.99 -34.72 11.57
N SER A 2 -2.12 -35.72 11.71
CA SER A 2 -0.86 -35.81 10.96
C SER A 2 -1.21 -36.36 9.58
N CYS A 3 -0.93 -35.59 8.52
CA CYS A 3 -1.11 -36.09 7.17
C CYS A 3 0.09 -36.95 6.77
N ASP A 4 -0.14 -38.15 6.23
CA ASP A 4 0.92 -39.02 5.74
C ASP A 4 1.44 -38.55 4.38
N LEU A 5 2.34 -37.57 4.43
CA LEU A 5 2.92 -36.97 3.22
C LEU A 5 3.77 -37.95 2.41
N ARG A 6 4.37 -38.96 3.08
CA ARG A 6 5.19 -39.97 2.39
C ARG A 6 4.31 -40.94 1.63
N GLY A 7 3.27 -41.47 2.28
CA GLY A 7 2.28 -42.32 1.61
C GLY A 7 1.55 -41.61 0.47
N LEU A 8 1.20 -40.33 0.65
CA LEU A 8 0.62 -39.53 -0.44
C LEU A 8 1.57 -39.38 -1.62
N LEU A 9 2.86 -39.11 -1.38
CA LEU A 9 3.84 -38.97 -2.45
C LEU A 9 4.06 -40.28 -3.22
N GLU A 10 4.06 -41.42 -2.52
CA GLU A 10 4.17 -42.74 -3.15
C GLU A 10 2.99 -43.03 -4.08
N ARG A 11 1.76 -42.76 -3.63
CA ARG A 11 0.55 -42.89 -4.46
C ARG A 11 0.58 -41.94 -5.66
N ILE A 12 1.00 -40.69 -5.48
CA ILE A 12 1.14 -39.72 -6.58
C ILE A 12 2.12 -40.22 -7.65
N ARG A 13 3.24 -40.84 -7.24
CA ARG A 13 4.25 -41.38 -8.18
C ARG A 13 3.76 -42.60 -8.97
N GLN A 14 2.78 -43.34 -8.46
CA GLN A 14 2.15 -44.44 -9.19
C GLN A 14 1.23 -43.91 -10.30
N GLU A 15 0.57 -42.78 -10.04
CA GLU A 15 -0.42 -42.19 -10.94
C GLU A 15 0.16 -41.17 -11.95
N ILE A 16 1.38 -40.68 -11.73
CA ILE A 16 2.02 -39.69 -12.60
C ILE A 16 3.25 -40.28 -13.27
N SER A 17 3.28 -40.21 -14.60
CA SER A 17 4.51 -40.46 -15.35
C SER A 17 5.20 -39.19 -15.75
N VAL A 18 6.52 -39.16 -15.62
CA VAL A 18 7.35 -38.09 -16.15
C VAL A 18 7.76 -38.46 -17.57
N ASP A 19 7.49 -37.60 -18.56
CA ASP A 19 7.93 -37.84 -19.93
C ASP A 19 9.43 -37.53 -20.12
N ARG A 20 9.94 -37.74 -21.34
CA ARG A 20 11.38 -37.57 -21.67
C ARG A 20 11.91 -36.16 -21.42
N ASP A 21 11.03 -35.15 -21.43
CA ASP A 21 11.37 -33.75 -21.19
C ASP A 21 11.25 -33.35 -19.70
N GLY A 22 10.95 -34.32 -18.83
CA GLY A 22 10.78 -34.08 -17.42
C GLY A 22 9.41 -33.49 -17.06
N ILE A 23 8.40 -33.55 -17.95
CA ILE A 23 7.07 -32.98 -17.70
C ILE A 23 6.17 -34.06 -17.06
N PRO A 24 5.52 -33.80 -15.90
CA PRO A 24 4.62 -34.76 -15.28
C PRO A 24 3.34 -34.82 -16.11
N ARG A 25 2.99 -36.02 -16.57
CA ARG A 25 1.72 -36.32 -17.21
C ARG A 25 0.79 -36.96 -16.19
N VAL A 26 -0.23 -36.20 -15.86
CA VAL A 26 -1.35 -36.62 -15.00
C VAL A 26 -2.18 -37.63 -15.78
N ARG A 27 -2.27 -38.87 -15.31
CA ARG A 27 -2.92 -39.98 -16.04
C ARG A 27 -4.39 -40.18 -15.67
N SER A 28 -4.84 -39.61 -14.55
CA SER A 28 -6.15 -39.85 -13.96
C SER A 28 -6.66 -38.62 -13.22
N SER A 29 -7.97 -38.53 -12.98
CA SER A 29 -8.54 -37.56 -12.04
C SER A 29 -8.02 -37.80 -10.62
N GLU A 30 -7.75 -39.05 -10.26
CA GLU A 30 -7.18 -39.44 -8.98
C GLU A 30 -5.81 -38.79 -8.73
N ALA A 31 -4.95 -38.68 -9.75
CA ALA A 31 -3.69 -37.94 -9.64
C ALA A 31 -3.89 -36.45 -9.27
N ILE A 32 -4.95 -35.81 -9.79
CA ILE A 32 -5.25 -34.40 -9.50
C ILE A 32 -5.69 -34.26 -8.04
N ASP A 33 -6.56 -35.17 -7.59
CA ASP A 33 -7.09 -35.18 -6.22
C ASP A 33 -5.96 -35.42 -5.20
N LEU A 34 -5.07 -36.37 -5.47
CA LEU A 34 -3.90 -36.62 -4.62
C LEU A 34 -2.95 -35.42 -4.53
N LEU A 35 -2.71 -34.73 -5.65
CA LEU A 35 -1.90 -33.50 -5.66
C LEU A 35 -2.58 -32.37 -4.89
N ASP A 36 -3.92 -32.26 -4.95
CA ASP A 36 -4.66 -31.29 -4.16
C ASP A 36 -4.67 -31.62 -2.66
N GLU A 37 -4.80 -32.90 -2.31
CA GLU A 37 -4.71 -33.40 -0.94
C GLU A 37 -3.32 -33.12 -0.33
N LEU A 38 -2.25 -33.42 -1.06
CA LEU A 38 -0.87 -33.09 -0.66
C LEU A 38 -0.74 -31.60 -0.34
N ARG A 39 -1.23 -30.73 -1.24
CA ARG A 39 -1.21 -29.27 -1.05
C ARG A 39 -2.03 -28.85 0.16
N ALA A 40 -3.22 -29.42 0.35
CA ALA A 40 -4.10 -29.15 1.49
C ALA A 40 -3.42 -29.50 2.80
N CYS A 41 -2.82 -30.69 2.87
CA CYS A 41 -2.09 -31.15 4.03
C CYS A 41 -0.95 -30.23 4.43
N VAL A 42 -0.13 -29.84 3.45
CA VAL A 42 1.00 -28.91 3.67
C VAL A 42 0.48 -27.55 4.15
N VAL A 43 -0.54 -26.99 3.49
CA VAL A 43 -1.13 -25.69 3.89
C VAL A 43 -1.69 -25.76 5.32
N LYS A 44 -2.48 -26.78 5.64
CA LYS A 44 -3.08 -26.98 6.97
C LYS A 44 -2.02 -27.14 8.06
N SER A 45 -0.93 -27.86 7.77
CA SER A 45 0.18 -28.06 8.73
C SER A 45 0.91 -26.76 9.07
N VAL A 46 0.98 -25.80 8.14
CA VAL A 46 1.73 -24.55 8.32
C VAL A 46 0.85 -23.40 8.82
N ALA A 47 -0.39 -23.31 8.31
CA ALA A 47 -1.22 -22.12 8.40
C ALA A 47 -2.65 -22.39 8.87
N GLY A 48 -2.99 -23.61 9.32
CA GLY A 48 -4.38 -23.99 9.62
C GLY A 48 -5.12 -23.00 10.54
N GLU A 49 -4.52 -22.60 11.66
CA GLU A 49 -5.13 -21.60 12.57
C GLU A 49 -5.05 -20.18 12.00
N SER A 50 -3.94 -19.84 11.35
CA SER A 50 -3.73 -18.52 10.78
C SER A 50 -4.64 -18.23 9.57
N ILE A 51 -5.14 -19.26 8.88
CA ILE A 51 -6.16 -19.11 7.84
C ILE A 51 -7.47 -18.61 8.45
N LYS A 52 -7.89 -19.18 9.59
CA LYS A 52 -9.09 -18.71 10.30
C LYS A 52 -8.93 -17.26 10.77
N GLU A 53 -7.74 -16.89 11.22
CA GLU A 53 -7.44 -15.49 11.55
C GLU A 53 -7.52 -14.60 10.30
N ALA A 54 -6.95 -15.04 9.17
CA ALA A 54 -7.00 -14.31 7.91
C ALA A 54 -8.44 -14.09 7.43
N GLU A 55 -9.29 -15.11 7.49
CA GLU A 55 -10.71 -14.98 7.15
C GLU A 55 -11.42 -13.92 7.99
N LYS A 56 -11.12 -13.84 9.30
CA LYS A 56 -11.65 -12.78 10.17
C LYS A 56 -11.17 -11.39 9.75
N TRP A 57 -9.91 -11.23 9.37
CA TRP A 57 -9.38 -9.95 8.91
C TRP A 57 -9.99 -9.53 7.58
N LEU A 58 -10.12 -10.47 6.64
CA LEU A 58 -10.75 -10.23 5.33
C LEU A 58 -12.23 -9.86 5.49
N PHE A 59 -12.94 -10.47 6.44
CA PHE A 59 -14.29 -10.06 6.78
C PHE A 59 -14.34 -8.59 7.23
N LYS A 60 -13.40 -8.13 8.06
CA LYS A 60 -13.30 -6.72 8.46
C LYS A 60 -13.01 -5.79 7.29
N VAL A 61 -12.18 -6.21 6.33
CA VAL A 61 -11.94 -5.45 5.09
C VAL A 61 -13.23 -5.31 4.27
N LEU A 62 -13.99 -6.40 4.12
CA LEU A 62 -15.26 -6.39 3.38
C LEU A 62 -16.31 -5.52 4.06
N GLU A 63 -16.43 -5.57 5.39
CA GLU A 63 -17.30 -4.67 6.16
C GLU A 63 -16.94 -3.20 5.91
N ALA A 64 -15.65 -2.86 6.03
CA ALA A 64 -15.16 -1.50 5.79
C ALA A 64 -15.43 -1.03 4.34
N TYR A 65 -15.20 -1.91 3.36
CA TYR A 65 -15.50 -1.63 1.95
C TYR A 65 -16.99 -1.36 1.71
N ASN A 66 -17.86 -2.21 2.24
CA ASN A 66 -19.31 -2.07 2.07
C ASN A 66 -19.83 -0.77 2.68
N LEU A 67 -19.25 -0.34 3.81
CA LEU A 67 -19.56 0.93 4.44
C LEU A 67 -19.18 2.10 3.51
N ILE A 68 -17.93 2.15 3.03
CA ILE A 68 -17.47 3.28 2.20
C ILE A 68 -18.09 3.29 0.81
N SER A 69 -18.41 2.13 0.23
CA SER A 69 -19.01 2.05 -1.10
C SER A 69 -20.36 2.77 -1.13
N LYS A 70 -21.15 2.64 -0.05
CA LYS A 70 -22.41 3.38 0.11
C LYS A 70 -22.17 4.87 0.35
N LYS A 71 -21.31 5.23 1.30
CA LYS A 71 -21.09 6.64 1.69
C LYS A 71 -20.48 7.48 0.58
N LEU A 72 -19.49 6.95 -0.13
CA LEU A 72 -18.77 7.65 -1.20
C LEU A 72 -19.36 7.38 -2.60
N GLY A 73 -20.39 6.54 -2.71
CA GLY A 73 -20.99 6.15 -3.99
C GLY A 73 -19.99 5.46 -4.92
N LEU A 74 -19.17 4.54 -4.38
CA LEU A 74 -18.18 3.81 -5.18
C LEU A 74 -18.86 2.75 -6.04
N ALA A 75 -18.48 2.69 -7.32
CA ALA A 75 -18.92 1.66 -8.26
C ALA A 75 -18.17 0.32 -8.05
N GLY A 76 -17.00 0.36 -7.42
CA GLY A 76 -16.20 -0.84 -7.17
C GLY A 76 -14.81 -0.54 -6.61
N VAL A 77 -14.01 -1.58 -6.43
CA VAL A 77 -12.62 -1.49 -5.98
C VAL A 77 -11.71 -2.50 -6.68
N THR A 78 -10.53 -2.08 -7.13
CA THR A 78 -9.49 -2.99 -7.64
C THR A 78 -8.49 -3.30 -6.53
N TYR A 79 -8.00 -4.54 -6.54
CA TYR A 79 -7.01 -5.04 -5.59
C TYR A 79 -5.83 -5.62 -6.37
N PRO A 80 -4.61 -5.59 -5.79
CA PRO A 80 -3.48 -6.33 -6.34
C PRO A 80 -3.87 -7.80 -6.57
N LYS A 81 -3.46 -8.39 -7.70
CA LYS A 81 -3.84 -9.76 -8.11
C LYS A 81 -3.67 -10.80 -6.99
N GLU A 82 -2.56 -10.70 -6.27
CA GLU A 82 -2.24 -11.58 -5.14
C GLU A 82 -3.27 -11.44 -4.01
N PHE A 83 -3.55 -10.20 -3.59
CA PHE A 83 -4.52 -9.92 -2.54
C PHE A 83 -5.95 -10.26 -2.98
N ARG A 84 -6.32 -9.99 -4.24
CA ARG A 84 -7.64 -10.40 -4.78
C ARG A 84 -7.83 -11.91 -4.66
N SER A 85 -6.86 -12.71 -5.12
CA SER A 85 -6.96 -14.17 -5.00
C SER A 85 -6.97 -14.63 -3.55
N PHE A 86 -6.33 -13.92 -2.63
CA PHE A 86 -6.36 -14.25 -1.20
C PHE A 86 -7.70 -13.90 -0.57
N LEU A 87 -8.30 -12.77 -0.94
CA LEU A 87 -9.63 -12.33 -0.52
C LEU A 87 -10.73 -13.32 -0.94
N GLU A 88 -10.62 -13.90 -2.14
CA GLU A 88 -11.54 -14.92 -2.65
C GLU A 88 -11.45 -16.26 -1.90
N GLY A 89 -10.31 -16.57 -1.29
CA GLY A 89 -10.10 -17.84 -0.60
C GLY A 89 -8.65 -18.03 -0.14
N PRO A 90 -8.33 -17.75 1.14
CA PRO A 90 -6.97 -17.83 1.66
C PRO A 90 -6.31 -19.20 1.47
N GLU A 91 -7.05 -20.28 1.76
CA GLU A 91 -6.52 -21.65 1.62
C GLU A 91 -6.17 -21.97 0.16
N GLN A 92 -7.10 -21.69 -0.76
CA GLN A 92 -6.90 -21.95 -2.18
C GLN A 92 -5.78 -21.10 -2.78
N HIS A 93 -5.65 -19.86 -2.33
CA HIS A 93 -4.51 -19.01 -2.68
C HIS A 93 -3.18 -19.63 -2.24
N LEU A 94 -3.09 -20.10 -1.00
CA LEU A 94 -1.87 -20.74 -0.49
C LEU A 94 -1.55 -22.05 -1.22
N LYS A 95 -2.56 -22.86 -1.58
CA LYS A 95 -2.38 -24.05 -2.41
C LYS A 95 -1.77 -23.72 -3.78
N LYS A 96 -2.20 -22.61 -4.43
CA LYS A 96 -1.64 -22.16 -5.71
C LYS A 96 -0.13 -21.84 -5.59
N LYS A 97 0.33 -21.35 -4.43
CA LYS A 97 1.76 -21.07 -4.18
C LYS A 97 2.63 -22.32 -4.17
N LEU A 98 2.05 -23.49 -3.95
CA LEU A 98 2.75 -24.76 -3.93
C LEU A 98 2.95 -25.38 -5.32
N PHE A 99 2.29 -24.88 -6.36
CA PHE A 99 2.23 -25.52 -7.66
C PHE A 99 3.61 -25.87 -8.24
N ILE A 100 4.54 -24.91 -8.27
CA ILE A 100 5.89 -25.13 -8.82
C ILE A 100 6.67 -26.15 -7.96
N TYR A 101 6.61 -26.01 -6.64
CA TYR A 101 7.33 -26.89 -5.71
C TYR A 101 6.83 -28.33 -5.75
N VAL A 102 5.51 -28.53 -5.86
CA VAL A 102 4.91 -29.85 -6.00
C VAL A 102 5.34 -30.50 -7.32
N ASN A 103 5.34 -29.74 -8.41
CA ASN A 103 5.82 -30.28 -9.69
C ASN A 103 7.30 -30.68 -9.63
N ASP A 104 8.15 -29.90 -8.97
CA ASP A 104 9.56 -30.25 -8.79
C ASP A 104 9.75 -31.50 -7.91
N LEU A 105 8.92 -31.67 -6.86
CA LEU A 105 8.92 -32.86 -6.00
C LEU A 105 8.51 -34.12 -6.78
N VAL A 106 7.43 -34.02 -7.57
CA VAL A 106 6.92 -35.13 -8.40
C VAL A 106 7.94 -35.55 -9.45
N ARG A 107 8.65 -34.59 -10.05
CA ARG A 107 9.74 -34.84 -11.01
C ARG A 107 11.00 -35.44 -10.37
N GLY A 108 11.07 -35.51 -9.05
CA GLY A 108 12.29 -35.91 -8.33
C GLY A 108 13.42 -34.91 -8.43
N ARG A 109 13.16 -33.65 -8.82
CA ARG A 109 14.17 -32.58 -8.84
C ARG A 109 14.56 -32.11 -7.44
N ILE A 110 13.64 -32.28 -6.49
CA ILE A 110 13.84 -32.03 -5.07
C ILE A 110 13.29 -33.20 -4.27
N ASP A 111 13.91 -33.48 -3.12
CA ASP A 111 13.37 -34.43 -2.15
C ASP A 111 12.25 -33.81 -1.30
N LEU A 112 11.61 -34.65 -0.47
CA LEU A 112 10.49 -34.23 0.37
C LEU A 112 10.91 -33.16 1.39
N ASP A 113 12.10 -33.28 1.97
CA ASP A 113 12.57 -32.35 3.00
C ASP A 113 12.84 -30.96 2.40
N THR A 114 13.50 -30.91 1.23
CA THR A 114 13.72 -29.68 0.46
C THR A 114 12.40 -29.06 0.01
N PHE A 115 11.45 -29.88 -0.43
CA PHE A 115 10.10 -29.42 -0.77
C PHE A 115 9.42 -28.77 0.44
N LEU A 116 9.42 -29.42 1.61
CA LEU A 116 8.78 -28.90 2.82
C LEU A 116 9.40 -27.58 3.26
N GLN A 117 10.72 -27.45 3.25
CA GLN A 117 11.40 -26.19 3.56
C GLN A 117 10.94 -25.04 2.65
N LYS A 118 10.94 -25.26 1.32
CA LYS A 118 10.50 -24.24 0.34
C LYS A 118 9.01 -23.93 0.46
N ALA A 119 8.18 -24.95 0.59
CA ALA A 119 6.74 -24.82 0.73
C ALA A 119 6.35 -24.02 1.98
N TYR A 120 6.98 -24.32 3.12
CA TYR A 120 6.71 -23.64 4.39
C TYR A 120 7.10 -22.17 4.32
N ALA A 121 8.26 -21.86 3.74
CA ALA A 121 8.71 -20.49 3.53
C ALA A 121 7.77 -19.71 2.60
N ALA A 122 7.33 -20.33 1.49
CA ALA A 122 6.40 -19.72 0.54
C ALA A 122 5.04 -19.42 1.17
N ILE A 123 4.46 -20.37 1.92
CA ILE A 123 3.19 -20.21 2.62
C ILE A 123 3.27 -19.08 3.64
N ARG A 124 4.28 -19.11 4.54
CA ARG A 124 4.44 -18.08 5.58
C ARG A 124 4.62 -16.69 4.98
N THR A 125 5.39 -16.57 3.91
CA THR A 125 5.63 -15.29 3.22
C THR A 125 4.36 -14.76 2.57
N SER A 126 3.63 -15.62 1.84
CA SER A 126 2.38 -15.27 1.16
C SER A 126 1.31 -14.86 2.16
N LEU A 127 1.14 -15.62 3.23
CA LEU A 127 0.19 -15.33 4.30
C LEU A 127 0.50 -13.99 4.97
N ARG A 128 1.74 -13.77 5.42
CA ARG A 128 2.16 -12.52 6.08
C ARG A 128 1.95 -11.30 5.18
N THR A 129 2.33 -11.42 3.90
CA THR A 129 2.19 -10.32 2.92
C THR A 129 0.72 -9.95 2.74
N ASN A 130 -0.17 -10.93 2.55
CA ASN A 130 -1.59 -10.65 2.35
C ASN A 130 -2.29 -10.18 3.63
N MET A 131 -1.88 -10.66 4.82
CA MET A 131 -2.38 -10.16 6.10
C MET A 131 -2.01 -8.70 6.33
N ARG A 132 -0.78 -8.30 6.00
CA ARG A 132 -0.37 -6.88 5.99
C ARG A 132 -1.27 -6.06 5.08
N SER A 133 -1.50 -6.52 3.84
CA SER A 133 -2.39 -5.81 2.91
C SER A 133 -3.82 -5.72 3.44
N ALA A 134 -4.34 -6.76 4.08
CA ALA A 134 -5.68 -6.72 4.69
C ALA A 134 -5.77 -5.61 5.73
N TYR A 135 -4.78 -5.51 6.63
CA TYR A 135 -4.79 -4.50 7.68
C TYR A 135 -4.66 -3.07 7.13
N GLN A 136 -3.76 -2.86 6.18
CA GLN A 136 -3.58 -1.57 5.50
C GLN A 136 -4.85 -1.11 4.79
N ILE A 137 -5.46 -2.00 4.00
CA ILE A 137 -6.67 -1.71 3.23
C ILE A 137 -7.85 -1.42 4.17
N TRP A 138 -8.01 -2.19 5.25
CA TRP A 138 -9.01 -1.91 6.28
C TRP A 138 -8.82 -0.52 6.89
N GLY A 139 -7.58 -0.15 7.25
CA GLY A 139 -7.27 1.15 7.82
C GLY A 139 -7.57 2.29 6.85
N ILE A 140 -7.20 2.15 5.58
CA ILE A 140 -7.51 3.14 4.53
C ILE A 140 -9.02 3.29 4.37
N PHE A 141 -9.78 2.20 4.23
CA PHE A 141 -11.23 2.27 4.10
C PHE A 141 -11.88 2.90 5.31
N THR A 142 -11.40 2.61 6.51
CA THR A 142 -11.92 3.20 7.73
C THR A 142 -11.71 4.72 7.75
N ILE A 143 -10.51 5.20 7.42
CA ILE A 143 -10.20 6.64 7.34
C ILE A 143 -11.08 7.32 6.29
N LEU A 144 -11.19 6.73 5.09
CA LEU A 144 -12.07 7.24 4.03
C LEU A 144 -13.54 7.27 4.48
N GLY A 145 -13.99 6.31 5.28
CA GLY A 145 -15.34 6.23 5.81
C GLY A 145 -15.68 7.37 6.77
N PHE A 146 -14.74 7.79 7.63
CA PHE A 146 -14.92 8.95 8.48
C PHE A 146 -14.88 10.26 7.69
N LEU A 147 -13.98 10.38 6.71
CA LEU A 147 -13.97 11.55 5.82
C LEU A 147 -15.29 11.67 5.05
N ALA A 148 -15.87 10.56 4.61
CA ALA A 148 -17.19 10.58 4.00
C ALA A 148 -18.27 11.13 4.94
N ASP A 149 -18.23 10.76 6.23
CA ASP A 149 -19.14 11.31 7.25
C ASP A 149 -18.92 12.81 7.50
N MET A 150 -17.70 13.31 7.28
CA MET A 150 -17.34 14.73 7.34
C MET A 150 -17.72 15.49 6.06
N GLY A 151 -18.45 14.87 5.12
CA GLY A 151 -18.94 15.53 3.91
C GLY A 151 -18.05 15.43 2.68
N TYR A 152 -16.93 14.69 2.75
CA TYR A 152 -16.07 14.48 1.59
C TYR A 152 -16.72 13.59 0.53
N ARG A 153 -16.48 13.94 -0.74
CA ARG A 153 -16.91 13.16 -1.90
C ARG A 153 -15.74 12.79 -2.79
N VAL A 154 -15.82 11.64 -3.45
CA VAL A 154 -14.83 11.23 -4.43
C VAL A 154 -15.00 12.06 -5.70
N ILE A 155 -13.92 12.74 -6.11
CA ILE A 155 -13.85 13.45 -7.40
C ILE A 155 -12.90 12.76 -8.38
N TYR A 156 -11.99 11.92 -7.86
CA TYR A 156 -11.12 11.09 -8.67
C TYR A 156 -10.97 9.73 -7.98
N PRO A 157 -11.03 8.61 -8.73
CA PRO A 157 -11.32 8.57 -10.16
C PRO A 157 -12.80 8.90 -10.46
N GLU A 158 -13.05 9.51 -11.61
CA GLU A 158 -14.37 10.02 -12.04
C GLU A 158 -15.39 8.89 -12.17
N HIS A 159 -14.94 7.70 -12.60
CA HIS A 159 -15.75 6.49 -12.67
C HIS A 159 -16.01 5.84 -11.29
N ARG A 160 -15.56 6.46 -10.20
CA ARG A 160 -15.74 6.06 -8.79
C ARG A 160 -15.37 4.61 -8.47
N TYR A 161 -14.37 4.08 -9.19
CA TYR A 161 -13.83 2.75 -8.93
C TYR A 161 -12.50 2.93 -8.21
N LEU A 162 -12.48 2.68 -6.89
CA LEU A 162 -11.31 2.92 -6.06
C LEU A 162 -10.19 1.96 -6.47
N ASN A 163 -9.01 2.48 -6.78
CA ASN A 163 -7.91 1.63 -7.21
C ASN A 163 -6.88 1.48 -6.10
N ILE A 164 -6.84 0.34 -5.41
CA ILE A 164 -5.83 0.06 -4.39
C ILE A 164 -4.51 -0.39 -5.03
N ASP A 165 -4.59 -1.04 -6.19
CA ASP A 165 -3.41 -1.38 -6.99
C ASP A 165 -2.91 -0.19 -7.83
N ARG A 166 -1.66 -0.30 -8.29
CA ARG A 166 -1.00 0.67 -9.19
C ARG A 166 -0.68 0.08 -10.57
N SER A 167 -1.20 -1.09 -10.91
CA SER A 167 -0.79 -1.83 -12.11
C SER A 167 -1.19 -1.06 -13.37
N GLY A 168 -0.24 -0.81 -14.27
CA GLY A 168 -0.51 -0.10 -15.53
C GLY A 168 -0.74 1.41 -15.40
N LYS A 169 -0.71 1.99 -14.19
CA LYS A 169 -0.97 3.43 -13.96
C LYS A 169 0.26 4.33 -14.00
N GLN A 170 1.45 3.74 -14.09
CA GLN A 170 2.74 4.43 -14.01
C GLN A 170 3.49 4.42 -15.36
N ARG A 171 2.76 4.35 -16.47
CA ARG A 171 3.32 4.25 -17.83
C ARG A 171 3.74 5.59 -18.44
N LEU A 172 3.24 6.71 -17.92
CA LEU A 172 3.44 8.06 -18.49
C LEU A 172 4.39 8.94 -17.69
N GLY A 173 5.31 8.34 -16.92
CA GLY A 173 6.22 9.12 -16.07
C GLY A 173 5.53 9.86 -14.91
N ILE A 174 4.27 9.54 -14.60
CA ILE A 174 3.50 10.13 -13.51
C ILE A 174 3.17 9.09 -12.43
N ILE A 175 2.98 9.56 -11.21
CA ILE A 175 2.42 8.77 -10.11
C ILE A 175 1.10 9.44 -9.72
N PRO A 176 -0.06 8.92 -10.16
CA PRO A 176 -1.36 9.49 -9.83
C PRO A 176 -1.85 9.02 -8.45
N PRO A 177 -2.82 9.76 -7.86
CA PRO A 177 -3.47 9.36 -6.62
C PRO A 177 -4.28 8.08 -6.82
N ASN A 178 -4.56 7.37 -5.72
CA ASN A 178 -5.53 6.29 -5.67
C ASN A 178 -6.95 6.84 -5.60
N VAL A 179 -7.13 7.95 -4.86
CA VAL A 179 -8.39 8.69 -4.73
C VAL A 179 -8.10 10.16 -4.40
N VAL A 180 -8.92 11.06 -4.94
CA VAL A 180 -9.00 12.45 -4.48
C VAL A 180 -10.39 12.69 -3.92
N LEU A 181 -10.43 13.28 -2.74
CA LEU A 181 -11.66 13.68 -2.07
C LEU A 181 -11.79 15.20 -2.08
N LEU A 182 -13.04 15.69 -2.14
CA LEU A 182 -13.40 17.10 -2.02
C LEU A 182 -14.45 17.27 -0.92
N ASN A 183 -14.23 18.24 -0.05
CA ASN A 183 -15.26 18.86 0.77
C ASN A 183 -15.32 20.35 0.40
N LEU A 184 -16.51 20.87 0.07
CA LEU A 184 -16.68 22.25 -0.40
C LEU A 184 -16.39 23.33 0.67
N GLU A 185 -16.36 22.95 1.95
CA GLU A 185 -16.03 23.86 3.06
C GLU A 185 -14.54 23.83 3.41
N ARG A 186 -13.83 22.76 3.03
CA ARG A 186 -12.48 22.46 3.49
C ARG A 186 -11.43 22.42 2.38
N GLY A 187 -11.79 21.86 1.22
CA GLY A 187 -10.90 21.66 0.09
C GLY A 187 -10.64 20.19 -0.22
N TYR A 188 -9.45 19.90 -0.73
CA TYR A 188 -9.10 18.61 -1.31
C TYR A 188 -8.12 17.82 -0.44
N LEU A 189 -8.24 16.48 -0.54
CA LEU A 189 -7.27 15.52 -0.03
C LEU A 189 -6.96 14.48 -1.11
N SER A 190 -5.68 14.31 -1.42
CA SER A 190 -5.19 13.39 -2.45
C SER A 190 -4.40 12.24 -1.83
N PHE A 191 -4.89 11.01 -1.99
CA PHE A 191 -4.36 9.81 -1.33
C PHE A 191 -3.50 8.97 -2.26
N PHE A 192 -2.34 8.53 -1.76
CA PHE A 192 -1.36 7.71 -2.47
C PHE A 192 -0.96 6.51 -1.63
N HIS A 193 -1.60 5.37 -1.87
CA HIS A 193 -1.30 4.09 -1.26
C HIS A 193 -0.07 3.45 -1.91
N GLU A 194 0.87 2.97 -1.10
CA GLU A 194 2.10 2.28 -1.49
C GLU A 194 2.91 3.03 -2.57
N ALA A 195 3.12 4.34 -2.38
CA ALA A 195 3.92 5.19 -3.26
C ALA A 195 5.20 5.68 -2.56
N PRO A 196 6.26 5.99 -3.33
CA PRO A 196 6.42 5.80 -4.76
C PRO A 196 6.64 4.33 -5.17
N ARG A 197 6.23 3.97 -6.39
CA ARG A 197 6.66 2.75 -7.09
C ARG A 197 7.38 3.13 -8.38
N PRO A 198 8.28 2.28 -8.90
CA PRO A 198 9.03 2.62 -10.09
C PRO A 198 8.14 2.88 -11.31
N LEU A 199 8.49 3.90 -12.10
CA LEU A 199 7.82 4.21 -13.36
C LEU A 199 8.29 3.25 -14.45
N THR A 200 7.44 2.97 -15.44
CA THR A 200 7.87 2.21 -16.63
C THR A 200 8.70 3.14 -17.52
N TRP A 201 9.76 2.63 -18.16
CA TRP A 201 10.65 3.43 -19.03
C TRP A 201 10.74 2.81 -20.42
N GLU A 202 10.91 3.66 -21.44
CA GLU A 202 11.01 3.21 -22.84
C GLU A 202 12.48 3.08 -23.27
N ASP A 203 13.40 3.87 -22.70
CA ASP A 203 14.83 3.85 -23.07
C ASP A 203 15.82 3.98 -21.88
N THR A 204 17.11 3.87 -22.17
CA THR A 204 18.20 3.91 -21.17
C THR A 204 18.38 5.29 -20.53
N SER A 205 17.97 6.37 -21.19
CA SER A 205 18.02 7.73 -20.66
C SER A 205 16.93 7.96 -19.60
N ASP A 206 15.74 7.40 -19.83
CA ASP A 206 14.63 7.38 -18.89
C ASP A 206 14.94 6.54 -17.64
N LEU A 207 15.69 5.43 -17.79
CA LEU A 207 16.10 4.60 -16.66
C LEU A 207 16.91 5.39 -15.62
N THR A 208 17.80 6.27 -16.06
CA THR A 208 18.64 7.11 -15.18
C THR A 208 17.78 8.13 -14.42
N ARG A 209 16.74 8.67 -15.07
CA ARG A 209 15.79 9.63 -14.52
C ARG A 209 14.81 8.99 -13.52
N ILE A 210 14.45 7.73 -13.73
CA ILE A 210 13.45 6.99 -12.95
C ILE A 210 14.09 6.16 -11.81
N TRP A 211 15.42 5.98 -11.82
CA TRP A 211 16.16 5.22 -10.80
C TRP A 211 15.88 5.66 -9.36
N GLY A 212 15.65 6.96 -9.14
CA GLY A 212 15.28 7.49 -7.83
C GLY A 212 13.99 6.89 -7.26
N PHE A 213 13.07 6.40 -8.10
CA PHE A 213 11.86 5.70 -7.65
C PHE A 213 12.11 4.23 -7.29
N TYR A 214 13.17 3.61 -7.80
CA TYR A 214 13.59 2.25 -7.43
C TYR A 214 14.23 2.18 -6.05
N THR A 215 14.84 3.30 -5.64
CA THR A 215 15.61 3.44 -4.40
C THR A 215 14.91 4.36 -3.39
N ALA A 216 13.76 4.92 -3.73
CA ALA A 216 12.95 5.66 -2.77
C ALA A 216 12.36 4.70 -1.73
N LEU A 217 12.34 5.17 -0.49
CA LEU A 217 11.59 4.53 0.58
C LEU A 217 10.11 4.47 0.21
N ARG A 218 9.36 3.51 0.73
CA ARG A 218 7.96 3.32 0.33
C ARG A 218 7.06 3.30 1.55
N PRO A 219 6.58 4.48 1.96
CA PRO A 219 5.52 4.57 2.93
C PRO A 219 4.25 3.85 2.49
N ASP A 220 3.46 3.40 3.45
CA ASP A 220 2.21 2.67 3.20
C ASP A 220 1.14 3.60 2.63
N LEU A 221 0.99 4.81 3.18
CA LEU A 221 0.06 5.81 2.66
C LEU A 221 0.66 7.22 2.77
N MET A 222 0.62 7.96 1.66
CA MET A 222 0.87 9.39 1.64
C MET A 222 -0.43 10.13 1.34
N VAL A 223 -0.67 11.23 2.04
CA VAL A 223 -1.81 12.12 1.81
C VAL A 223 -1.30 13.53 1.58
N TYR A 224 -1.81 14.18 0.53
CA TYR A 224 -1.48 15.55 0.18
C TYR A 224 -2.73 16.40 0.36
N SER A 225 -2.54 17.57 0.95
CA SER A 225 -3.49 18.66 0.90
C SER A 225 -3.55 19.22 -0.53
N GLY A 226 -4.74 19.59 -0.99
CA GLY A 226 -4.96 20.04 -2.37
C GLY A 226 -5.19 18.89 -3.36
N LYS A 227 -5.55 19.28 -4.59
CA LYS A 227 -5.81 18.36 -5.71
C LYS A 227 -4.48 17.99 -6.40
N VAL A 228 -3.81 16.95 -5.91
CA VAL A 228 -2.53 16.49 -6.43
C VAL A 228 -2.75 15.31 -7.36
N MET A 229 -2.70 15.56 -8.66
CA MET A 229 -2.86 14.53 -9.70
C MET A 229 -1.55 13.81 -10.07
N ASN A 230 -0.40 14.36 -9.65
CA ASN A 230 0.91 13.76 -9.86
C ASN A 230 1.88 14.19 -8.74
N ILE A 231 2.51 13.21 -8.09
CA ILE A 231 3.53 13.45 -7.05
C ILE A 231 4.97 13.41 -7.56
N VAL A 232 5.19 13.09 -8.84
CA VAL A 232 6.55 13.08 -9.41
C VAL A 232 7.12 14.49 -9.40
N GLU A 233 8.32 14.64 -8.85
CA GLU A 233 9.08 15.88 -8.86
C GLU A 233 10.54 15.54 -9.15
N LEU A 234 10.91 15.66 -10.42
CA LEU A 234 12.23 15.27 -10.88
C LEU A 234 13.21 16.41 -10.57
N GLY A 235 14.21 16.12 -9.74
CA GLY A 235 15.16 17.12 -9.23
C GLY A 235 15.14 17.25 -7.72
N SER A 236 14.09 16.75 -7.04
CA SER A 236 14.09 16.57 -5.60
C SER A 236 14.64 15.21 -5.18
N SER A 237 15.02 15.09 -3.92
CA SER A 237 15.53 13.87 -3.31
C SER A 237 14.81 13.65 -1.97
N PRO A 238 13.86 12.71 -1.88
CA PRO A 238 13.42 11.76 -2.90
C PRO A 238 12.68 12.45 -4.09
N PRO A 239 12.57 11.81 -5.28
CA PRO A 239 12.03 12.42 -6.51
C PRO A 239 10.48 12.53 -6.51
N ILE A 240 9.92 12.90 -5.37
CA ILE A 240 8.50 13.15 -5.21
C ILE A 240 8.29 14.46 -4.47
N LYS A 241 7.13 15.06 -4.68
CA LYS A 241 6.64 16.18 -3.88
C LYS A 241 6.61 15.79 -2.40
N ARG A 242 6.83 16.77 -1.53
CA ARG A 242 6.71 16.60 -0.07
C ARG A 242 5.25 16.29 0.30
N PRO A 243 4.94 15.15 0.94
CA PRO A 243 3.58 14.85 1.41
C PRO A 243 3.18 15.71 2.61
N THR A 244 1.89 15.99 2.74
CA THR A 244 1.35 16.68 3.92
C THR A 244 1.33 15.72 5.11
N VAL A 245 0.81 14.51 4.91
CA VAL A 245 0.73 13.48 5.94
C VAL A 245 1.25 12.16 5.39
N ILE A 246 2.02 11.44 6.20
CA ILE A 246 2.35 10.03 5.97
C ILE A 246 1.66 9.20 7.05
N VAL A 247 1.07 8.08 6.64
CA VAL A 247 0.47 7.11 7.55
C VAL A 247 1.11 5.74 7.31
N GLU A 248 1.67 5.16 8.38
CA GLU A 248 2.23 3.81 8.41
C GLU A 248 1.32 2.85 9.17
N PHE A 249 1.17 1.62 8.68
CA PHE A 249 0.37 0.60 9.34
C PHE A 249 1.25 -0.56 9.79
N LYS A 250 1.06 -0.99 11.04
CA LYS A 250 1.80 -2.11 11.64
C LYS A 250 0.84 -3.14 12.21
N GLU A 251 0.78 -4.29 11.56
CA GLU A 251 -0.19 -5.36 11.82
C GLU A 251 0.30 -6.43 12.82
N LEU A 252 1.61 -6.51 13.08
CA LEU A 252 2.20 -7.59 13.89
C LEU A 252 2.64 -7.06 15.25
N GLY A 253 2.32 -7.75 16.34
CA GLY A 253 2.67 -7.28 17.70
C GLY A 253 4.17 -7.18 17.99
N ASP A 254 5.00 -7.90 17.22
CA ASP A 254 6.46 -7.91 17.37
C ASP A 254 7.16 -7.06 16.31
N TRP A 255 6.45 -6.22 15.56
CA TRP A 255 7.03 -5.50 14.43
C TRP A 255 8.25 -4.64 14.82
N TYR A 256 8.24 -4.04 16.01
CA TYR A 256 9.28 -3.12 16.48
C TYR A 256 10.63 -3.80 16.77
N VAL A 257 10.64 -5.10 17.11
CA VAL A 257 11.90 -5.86 17.30
C VAL A 257 12.45 -6.41 15.98
N ARG A 258 11.66 -6.40 14.92
CA ARG A 258 12.08 -6.93 13.63
C ARG A 258 13.11 -6.04 12.97
N SER A 259 13.91 -6.68 12.15
CA SER A 259 15.00 -6.06 11.41
C SER A 259 14.82 -6.35 9.94
N ARG A 260 15.00 -5.33 9.10
CA ARG A 260 14.93 -5.43 7.65
C ARG A 260 16.31 -5.26 7.06
N ASP A 261 16.67 -6.16 6.15
CA ASP A 261 17.87 -6.03 5.34
C ASP A 261 17.58 -5.07 4.18
N LEU A 262 18.31 -3.96 4.10
CA LEU A 262 18.27 -3.03 2.99
C LEU A 262 19.15 -3.58 1.83
N LYS A 263 18.84 -4.77 1.31
CA LYS A 263 19.63 -5.48 0.28
C LYS A 263 19.64 -4.82 -1.11
N GLY A 264 18.62 -4.01 -1.42
CA GLY A 264 18.40 -3.42 -2.76
C GLY A 264 18.88 -1.98 -2.95
N TYR A 265 19.09 -1.22 -1.87
CA TYR A 265 19.49 0.20 -1.93
C TYR A 265 20.95 0.40 -2.38
N PHE A 266 21.72 -0.68 -2.41
CA PHE A 266 23.17 -0.66 -2.34
C PHE A 266 23.84 -1.48 -3.45
N ARG A 267 23.05 -2.20 -4.29
CA ARG A 267 23.58 -3.07 -5.35
C ARG A 267 23.61 -2.36 -6.72
N LYS A 268 24.84 -2.02 -7.13
CA LYS A 268 25.44 -1.80 -8.47
C LYS A 268 25.01 -0.59 -9.35
N LYS A 269 26.05 0.07 -9.89
CA LYS A 269 26.12 1.25 -10.80
C LYS A 269 25.44 1.00 -12.17
N PRO A 270 24.97 2.05 -12.86
CA PRO A 270 25.78 2.70 -13.89
C PRO A 270 26.39 4.04 -13.41
N LEU A 271 27.61 4.36 -13.89
CA LEU A 271 28.41 5.58 -13.60
C LEU A 271 27.75 6.83 -14.22
N THR A 272 27.86 8.08 -13.74
CA THR A 272 28.43 8.78 -12.57
C THR A 272 27.26 9.48 -11.85
N ALA A 273 26.51 8.95 -10.88
CA ALA A 273 26.75 8.11 -9.70
C ALA A 273 27.42 8.82 -8.51
N GLU A 274 28.57 9.48 -8.63
CA GLU A 274 29.32 9.94 -7.43
C GLU A 274 28.76 11.21 -6.75
N GLU A 275 28.39 12.25 -7.52
CA GLU A 275 27.80 13.48 -6.96
C GLU A 275 26.39 13.25 -6.40
N TRP A 276 25.62 12.38 -7.05
CA TRP A 276 24.25 12.04 -6.64
C TRP A 276 24.22 11.06 -5.46
N ARG A 277 25.11 10.07 -5.46
CA ARG A 277 25.34 9.15 -4.32
C ARG A 277 25.81 9.92 -3.10
N SER A 278 26.61 10.98 -3.24
CA SER A 278 26.94 11.87 -2.14
C SER A 278 25.67 12.49 -1.55
N LYS A 279 24.87 13.22 -2.34
CA LYS A 279 23.74 14.01 -1.81
C LYS A 279 22.58 13.17 -1.22
N TRP A 280 22.26 12.02 -1.83
CA TRP A 280 21.19 11.15 -1.33
C TRP A 280 21.63 10.28 -0.15
N LEU A 281 22.86 9.72 -0.21
CA LEU A 281 23.40 9.03 0.95
C LEU A 281 23.64 10.00 2.09
N ASP A 282 23.96 11.27 1.85
CA ASP A 282 24.08 12.27 2.90
C ASP A 282 22.75 12.43 3.67
N GLY A 283 21.60 12.54 3.00
CA GLY A 283 20.29 12.61 3.69
C GLY A 283 19.88 11.31 4.41
N LEU A 284 20.22 10.14 3.83
CA LEU A 284 20.02 8.83 4.47
C LEU A 284 20.98 8.64 5.66
N PHE A 285 22.23 9.06 5.54
CA PHE A 285 23.28 8.96 6.55
C PHE A 285 23.08 9.96 7.67
N ASP A 286 22.61 11.18 7.37
CA ASP A 286 22.24 12.16 8.39
C ASP A 286 21.03 11.63 9.17
N GLY A 287 19.98 11.17 8.49
CA GLY A 287 18.83 10.53 9.15
C GLY A 287 19.22 9.28 9.95
N LEU A 288 20.08 8.41 9.42
CA LEU A 288 20.58 7.24 10.15
C LEU A 288 21.53 7.64 11.29
N ALA A 289 22.41 8.62 11.12
CA ALA A 289 23.34 9.07 12.16
C ALA A 289 22.58 9.68 13.34
N ASP A 290 21.58 10.50 13.07
CA ASP A 290 20.69 11.08 14.07
C ASP A 290 19.91 9.99 14.81
N ILE A 291 19.33 9.02 14.08
CA ILE A 291 18.58 7.90 14.69
C ILE A 291 19.48 6.92 15.46
N LEU A 292 20.72 6.74 15.01
CA LEU A 292 21.69 5.80 15.60
C LEU A 292 22.52 6.46 16.71
N GLY A 293 22.43 7.79 16.90
CA GLY A 293 23.20 8.53 17.92
C GLY A 293 24.71 8.50 17.68
N VAL A 294 25.16 8.36 16.43
CA VAL A 294 26.57 8.19 16.06
C VAL A 294 27.00 9.28 15.07
N LYS A 295 28.30 9.56 15.02
CA LYS A 295 28.82 10.61 14.12
C LYS A 295 28.62 10.19 12.66
N ARG A 296 28.20 11.15 11.82
CA ARG A 296 28.02 10.97 10.36
C ARG A 296 29.19 10.25 9.69
N SER A 297 30.43 10.59 10.06
CA SER A 297 31.65 9.99 9.51
C SER A 297 31.79 8.49 9.84
N GLU A 298 31.22 8.04 10.95
CA GLU A 298 31.28 6.67 11.44
C GLU A 298 30.21 5.79 10.79
N VAL A 299 29.00 6.32 10.62
CA VAL A 299 27.93 5.70 9.81
C VAL A 299 28.38 5.55 8.36
N ARG A 300 28.92 6.62 7.78
CA ARG A 300 29.41 6.64 6.40
C ARG A 300 30.49 5.58 6.19
N ARG A 301 31.48 5.48 7.07
CA ARG A 301 32.54 4.46 7.02
C ARG A 301 31.99 3.04 7.15
N SER A 302 31.11 2.79 8.13
CA SER A 302 30.53 1.44 8.34
C SER A 302 29.67 0.97 7.17
N ILE A 303 28.98 1.90 6.51
CA ILE A 303 28.13 1.62 5.36
C ILE A 303 28.99 1.50 4.10
N GLU A 304 29.99 2.36 3.87
CA GLU A 304 30.97 2.23 2.80
C GLU A 304 31.72 0.89 2.86
N GLU A 305 32.18 0.47 4.05
CA GLU A 305 32.78 -0.85 4.27
C GLU A 305 31.79 -2.01 4.03
N SER A 306 30.52 -1.84 4.43
CA SER A 306 29.47 -2.83 4.15
C SER A 306 29.12 -2.90 2.67
N LEU A 307 29.17 -1.77 1.96
CA LEU A 307 28.93 -1.63 0.52
C LEU A 307 30.04 -2.30 -0.30
N GLU A 308 31.30 -2.05 0.05
CA GLU A 308 32.47 -2.70 -0.57
C GLU A 308 32.45 -4.21 -0.37
N LYS A 309 31.98 -4.67 0.79
CA LYS A 309 31.85 -6.10 1.13
C LYS A 309 30.52 -6.73 0.67
N GLY A 310 29.64 -5.98 -0.01
CA GLY A 310 28.33 -6.47 -0.47
C GLY A 310 27.35 -6.88 0.65
N LYS A 311 27.59 -6.43 1.88
CA LYS A 311 26.77 -6.71 3.06
C LYS A 311 25.57 -5.77 3.14
N SER A 312 24.41 -6.31 3.51
CA SER A 312 23.17 -5.54 3.68
C SER A 312 23.12 -4.83 5.02
N LEU A 313 22.73 -3.55 5.00
CA LEU A 313 22.44 -2.82 6.24
C LEU A 313 21.17 -3.37 6.87
N ARG A 314 21.27 -3.82 8.13
CA ARG A 314 20.16 -4.39 8.90
C ARG A 314 19.59 -3.31 9.83
N VAL A 315 18.41 -2.80 9.51
CA VAL A 315 17.78 -1.70 10.27
C VAL A 315 16.54 -2.23 10.99
N ARG A 316 16.37 -1.89 12.28
CA ARG A 316 15.15 -2.24 13.02
C ARG A 316 13.94 -1.48 12.46
N GLU A 317 12.76 -2.09 12.44
CA GLU A 317 11.61 -1.48 11.78
C GLU A 317 11.14 -0.16 12.41
N HIS A 318 11.24 0.02 13.74
CA HIS A 318 10.93 1.31 14.36
C HIS A 318 11.85 2.44 13.87
N ARG A 319 13.12 2.12 13.59
CA ARG A 319 14.07 3.05 12.97
C ARG A 319 13.73 3.35 11.51
N LEU A 320 13.14 2.39 10.79
CA LEU A 320 12.66 2.62 9.42
C LEU A 320 11.50 3.63 9.39
N VAL A 321 10.60 3.62 10.38
CA VAL A 321 9.51 4.60 10.50
C VAL A 321 10.09 6.00 10.72
N LYS A 322 11.07 6.15 11.62
CA LYS A 322 11.80 7.42 11.83
C LYS A 322 12.51 7.89 10.56
N LEU A 323 13.07 6.96 9.79
CA LEU A 323 13.71 7.27 8.52
C LEU A 323 12.72 7.84 7.48
N TYR A 324 11.46 7.37 7.46
CA TYR A 324 10.44 7.97 6.58
C TYR A 324 10.20 9.44 6.94
N TYR A 325 10.10 9.75 8.23
CA TYR A 325 9.95 11.12 8.70
C TYR A 325 11.14 11.99 8.29
N SER A 326 12.38 11.52 8.48
CA SER A 326 13.57 12.30 8.14
C SER A 326 13.75 12.53 6.64
N VAL A 327 13.40 11.53 5.82
CA VAL A 327 13.57 11.56 4.35
C VAL A 327 12.48 12.38 3.66
N TYR A 328 11.21 12.16 3.99
CA TYR A 328 10.10 12.86 3.33
C TYR A 328 9.71 14.16 4.02
N ARG A 329 10.09 14.33 5.29
CA ARG A 329 9.78 15.49 6.13
C ARG A 329 8.30 15.87 6.06
N PRO A 330 7.32 14.96 6.22
CA PRO A 330 5.91 15.35 6.13
C PRO A 330 5.55 16.38 7.21
N LYS A 331 4.42 17.08 7.06
CA LYS A 331 3.90 17.94 8.14
C LYS A 331 3.48 17.09 9.35
N HIS A 332 2.85 15.95 9.09
CA HIS A 332 2.47 14.97 10.09
C HIS A 332 2.91 13.55 9.69
N MET A 333 3.37 12.77 10.67
CA MET A 333 3.68 11.36 10.50
C MET A 333 2.89 10.57 11.52
N ILE A 334 2.04 9.66 11.04
CA ILE A 334 1.13 8.88 11.86
C ILE A 334 1.53 7.41 11.77
N LEU A 335 1.61 6.75 12.91
CA LEU A 335 1.85 5.33 13.01
C LEU A 335 0.64 4.63 13.63
N ILE A 336 -0.04 3.79 12.85
CA ILE A 336 -1.19 3.00 13.27
C ILE A 336 -0.72 1.59 13.61
N CYS A 337 -0.77 1.23 14.89
CA CYS A 337 -0.37 -0.09 15.38
C CYS A 337 -1.60 -0.92 15.77
N ARG A 338 -1.72 -2.12 15.20
CA ARG A 338 -2.80 -3.06 15.54
C ARG A 338 -2.72 -3.50 16.99
N LYS A 339 -1.52 -3.82 17.44
CA LYS A 339 -1.21 -4.38 18.76
C LYS A 339 -0.48 -3.34 19.59
N PRO A 340 -0.68 -3.33 20.92
CA PRO A 340 -0.04 -2.37 21.81
C PRO A 340 1.49 -2.44 21.70
N LEU A 341 2.11 -1.28 21.68
CA LEU A 341 3.54 -1.08 21.77
C LEU A 341 4.01 -1.05 23.23
N PRO A 342 5.24 -1.53 23.50
CA PRO A 342 5.90 -1.21 24.76
C PRO A 342 6.03 0.31 24.94
N THR A 343 5.77 0.79 26.16
CA THR A 343 5.79 2.23 26.51
C THR A 343 7.05 2.93 26.03
N ASN A 344 8.22 2.33 26.28
CA ASN A 344 9.51 2.90 25.89
C ASN A 344 9.66 3.06 24.36
N VAL A 345 9.12 2.14 23.56
CA VAL A 345 9.18 2.23 22.09
C VAL A 345 8.22 3.30 21.59
N LYS A 346 7.05 3.41 22.22
CA LYS A 346 6.06 4.43 21.89
C LYS A 346 6.59 5.84 22.18
N GLU A 347 7.11 6.07 23.39
CA GLU A 347 7.73 7.34 23.78
C GLU A 347 8.87 7.71 22.84
N GLU A 348 9.75 6.77 22.49
CA GLU A 348 10.86 6.99 21.56
C GLU A 348 10.40 7.44 20.16
N LEU A 349 9.22 6.99 19.71
CA LEU A 349 8.63 7.38 18.42
C LEU A 349 7.94 8.74 18.53
N GLU A 350 7.19 8.99 19.60
CA GLU A 350 6.49 10.25 19.85
C GLU A 350 7.48 11.42 20.04
N GLU A 351 8.59 11.21 20.75
CA GLU A 351 9.70 12.17 20.88
C GLU A 351 10.33 12.53 19.52
N SER A 352 10.22 11.63 18.53
CA SER A 352 10.70 11.88 17.16
C SER A 352 9.67 12.59 16.28
N GLY A 353 8.55 13.06 16.85
CA GLY A 353 7.48 13.75 16.13
C GLY A 353 6.52 12.83 15.38
N ILE A 354 6.43 11.55 15.78
CA ILE A 354 5.51 10.57 15.19
C ILE A 354 4.29 10.40 16.08
N GLU A 355 3.10 10.68 15.54
CA GLU A 355 1.83 10.50 16.24
C GLU A 355 1.44 9.01 16.23
N VAL A 356 1.40 8.37 17.40
CA VAL A 356 1.16 6.92 17.51
C VAL A 356 -0.30 6.63 17.89
N VAL A 357 -1.03 5.97 17.00
CA VAL A 357 -2.36 5.42 17.27
C VAL A 357 -2.22 3.92 17.52
N ASP A 358 -2.34 3.52 18.78
CA ASP A 358 -1.95 2.19 19.24
C ASP A 358 -3.15 1.31 19.68
N ASP A 359 -2.89 0.01 19.77
CA ASP A 359 -3.87 -1.01 20.19
C ASP A 359 -5.14 -0.98 19.32
N VAL A 360 -4.99 -0.69 18.03
CA VAL A 360 -6.14 -0.42 17.15
C VAL A 360 -6.99 -1.66 16.91
N GLU A 361 -6.38 -2.85 16.87
CA GLU A 361 -7.01 -4.08 16.37
C GLU A 361 -7.79 -3.78 15.08
N PHE A 362 -9.09 -4.06 15.04
CA PHE A 362 -9.98 -3.65 13.94
C PHE A 362 -11.07 -2.69 14.45
N ASN A 363 -10.74 -1.85 15.42
CA ASN A 363 -11.67 -0.87 15.98
C ASN A 363 -11.72 0.39 15.12
N TYR A 364 -12.84 0.59 14.42
CA TYR A 364 -13.05 1.75 13.56
C TYR A 364 -12.87 3.08 14.31
N SER A 365 -13.44 3.23 15.52
CA SER A 365 -13.45 4.53 16.21
C SER A 365 -12.05 5.04 16.57
N LYS A 366 -11.07 4.14 16.75
CA LYS A 366 -9.67 4.52 17.00
C LYS A 366 -9.02 5.25 15.83
N LEU A 367 -9.55 5.14 14.62
CA LEU A 367 -9.03 5.86 13.44
C LEU A 367 -9.74 7.18 13.16
N LYS A 368 -10.75 7.57 13.96
CA LYS A 368 -11.42 8.86 13.81
C LYS A 368 -10.46 10.06 13.98
N PRO A 369 -9.56 10.10 14.98
CA PRO A 369 -8.62 11.21 15.13
C PRO A 369 -7.70 11.39 13.92
N VAL A 370 -7.35 10.29 13.23
CA VAL A 370 -6.56 10.34 12.00
C VAL A 370 -7.34 11.05 10.89
N ALA A 371 -8.63 10.73 10.72
CA ALA A 371 -9.48 11.40 9.74
C ALA A 371 -9.70 12.89 10.09
N GLU A 372 -9.86 13.24 11.37
CA GLU A 372 -9.99 14.63 11.83
C GLU A 372 -8.71 15.43 11.54
N LEU A 373 -7.53 14.84 11.76
CA LEU A 373 -6.26 15.46 11.40
C LEU A 373 -6.15 15.71 9.90
N LEU A 374 -6.59 14.74 9.07
CA LEU A 374 -6.62 14.92 7.62
C LEU A 374 -7.59 16.02 7.21
N ASP A 375 -8.80 16.08 7.79
CA ASP A 375 -9.78 17.14 7.54
C ASP A 375 -9.21 18.53 7.83
N ASN A 376 -8.56 18.70 8.98
CA ASN A 376 -7.92 19.96 9.38
C ASN A 376 -6.76 20.40 8.48
N ASN A 377 -6.25 19.49 7.65
CA ASN A 377 -5.18 19.77 6.70
C ASN A 377 -5.67 19.84 5.25
N ALA A 378 -6.96 19.64 4.97
CA ALA A 378 -7.50 19.82 3.64
C ALA A 378 -7.42 21.29 3.22
N ASP A 379 -7.19 21.52 1.92
CA ASP A 379 -7.05 22.86 1.34
C ASP A 379 -7.44 22.83 -0.14
N PHE A 380 -7.89 23.97 -0.67
CA PHE A 380 -8.09 24.16 -2.11
C PHE A 380 -6.76 24.27 -2.85
N GLY A 381 -5.67 24.61 -2.16
CA GLY A 381 -4.36 24.79 -2.75
C GLY A 381 -4.38 25.94 -3.75
N ASN A 382 -3.88 25.68 -4.97
CA ASN A 382 -3.84 26.68 -6.04
C ASN A 382 -5.02 26.58 -7.03
N GLU A 383 -6.07 25.81 -6.71
CA GLU A 383 -7.23 25.68 -7.59
C GLU A 383 -8.13 26.92 -7.48
N GLU A 384 -8.21 27.71 -8.55
CA GLU A 384 -9.09 28.87 -8.62
C GLU A 384 -10.57 28.49 -8.79
N LYS A 385 -10.84 27.27 -9.28
CA LYS A 385 -12.19 26.80 -9.60
C LYS A 385 -12.45 25.42 -9.04
N VAL A 386 -13.65 25.25 -8.50
CA VAL A 386 -14.15 23.96 -8.03
C VAL A 386 -15.17 23.43 -9.03
N TYR A 387 -14.94 22.21 -9.48
CA TYR A 387 -15.88 21.51 -10.36
C TYR A 387 -16.84 20.67 -9.52
N ILE A 388 -18.14 20.90 -9.70
CA ILE A 388 -19.22 20.13 -9.06
C ILE A 388 -19.93 19.27 -10.09
N GLU A 389 -20.24 18.03 -9.72
CA GLU A 389 -21.05 17.14 -10.56
C GLU A 389 -22.54 17.43 -10.37
N LEU A 390 -23.23 17.73 -11.47
CA LEU A 390 -24.68 17.92 -11.49
C LEU A 390 -25.36 16.74 -12.18
N SER A 391 -26.54 16.36 -11.70
CA SER A 391 -27.37 15.40 -12.43
C SER A 391 -27.84 16.01 -13.75
N ARG A 392 -28.06 15.18 -14.78
CA ARG A 392 -28.55 15.65 -16.08
C ARG A 392 -29.81 16.53 -15.98
N PRO A 393 -30.85 16.19 -15.18
CA PRO A 393 -32.02 17.05 -15.03
C PRO A 393 -31.68 18.43 -14.46
N VAL A 394 -30.79 18.50 -13.46
CA VAL A 394 -30.36 19.78 -12.84
C VAL A 394 -29.55 20.61 -13.83
N ALA A 395 -28.63 19.98 -14.58
CA ALA A 395 -27.86 20.66 -15.62
C ALA A 395 -28.76 21.21 -16.74
N GLN A 396 -29.80 20.47 -17.14
CA GLN A 396 -30.78 20.94 -18.13
C GLN A 396 -31.60 22.13 -17.61
N LEU A 397 -32.03 22.09 -16.35
CA LEU A 397 -32.72 23.22 -15.72
C LEU A 397 -31.82 24.45 -15.65
N LEU A 398 -30.55 24.29 -15.28
CA LEU A 398 -29.56 25.38 -15.25
C LEU A 398 -29.36 26.00 -16.64
N ALA A 399 -29.31 25.17 -17.69
CA ALA A 399 -29.21 25.63 -19.07
C ALA A 399 -30.44 26.44 -19.51
N GLN A 400 -31.65 25.97 -19.19
CA GLN A 400 -32.91 26.69 -19.47
C GLN A 400 -32.98 28.05 -18.76
N LEU A 401 -32.57 28.10 -17.47
CA LEU A 401 -32.55 29.33 -16.69
C LEU A 401 -31.54 30.34 -17.26
N SER A 402 -30.37 29.88 -17.69
CA SER A 402 -29.35 30.72 -18.34
C SER A 402 -29.87 31.36 -19.61
N GLU A 403 -30.55 30.59 -20.46
CA GLU A 403 -31.11 31.12 -21.70
C GLU A 403 -32.20 32.17 -21.44
N LYS A 404 -33.05 31.93 -20.44
CA LYS A 404 -34.17 32.80 -20.08
C LYS A 404 -33.71 34.09 -19.38
N LEU A 405 -32.76 33.99 -18.46
CA LEU A 405 -32.30 35.12 -17.64
C LEU A 405 -31.11 35.86 -18.26
N LYS A 406 -30.49 35.31 -19.31
CA LYS A 406 -29.25 35.84 -19.92
C LYS A 406 -28.09 35.99 -18.92
N LEU A 407 -28.06 35.12 -17.93
CA LEU A 407 -27.01 35.02 -16.93
C LEU A 407 -26.16 33.78 -17.16
N SER A 408 -24.90 33.83 -16.77
CA SER A 408 -24.02 32.67 -16.70
C SER A 408 -24.52 31.65 -15.67
N TYR A 409 -24.05 30.41 -15.80
CA TYR A 409 -24.37 29.35 -14.84
C TYR A 409 -23.92 29.69 -13.42
N GLU A 410 -22.77 30.35 -13.27
CA GLU A 410 -22.23 30.77 -11.98
C GLU A 410 -23.10 31.83 -11.31
N GLU A 411 -23.55 32.84 -12.06
CA GLU A 411 -24.47 33.86 -11.55
C GLU A 411 -25.80 33.26 -11.11
N ILE A 412 -26.34 32.30 -11.88
CA ILE A 412 -27.60 31.62 -11.52
C ILE A 412 -27.43 30.80 -10.25
N ILE A 413 -26.33 30.04 -10.14
CA ILE A 413 -26.02 29.26 -8.94
C ILE A 413 -25.87 30.20 -7.74
N SER A 414 -25.14 31.30 -7.90
CA SER A 414 -24.93 32.30 -6.84
C SER A 414 -26.25 32.92 -6.37
N LEU A 415 -27.11 33.34 -7.30
CA LEU A 415 -28.45 33.88 -6.97
C LEU A 415 -29.32 32.85 -6.26
N ALA A 416 -29.32 31.60 -6.73
CA ALA A 416 -30.09 30.52 -6.10
C ALA A 416 -29.60 30.25 -4.67
N LEU A 417 -28.28 30.22 -4.45
CA LEU A 417 -27.68 30.01 -3.14
C LEU A 417 -27.97 31.18 -2.19
N LYS A 418 -27.77 32.43 -2.62
CA LYS A 418 -28.07 33.64 -1.82
C LYS A 418 -29.53 33.68 -1.37
N LYS A 419 -30.46 33.34 -2.27
CA LYS A 419 -31.89 33.27 -1.96
C LYS A 419 -32.20 32.17 -0.92
N LEU A 420 -31.51 31.03 -1.00
CA LEU A 420 -31.70 29.92 -0.07
C LEU A 420 -31.04 30.18 1.30
N SER A 421 -29.93 30.91 1.35
CA SER A 421 -29.26 31.28 2.61
C SER A 421 -29.94 32.43 3.35
N GLY A 422 -30.98 33.05 2.78
CA GLY A 422 -31.64 34.22 3.36
C GLY A 422 -30.78 35.49 3.25
N ASP A 423 -29.72 35.47 2.45
CA ASP A 423 -28.84 36.61 2.22
C ASP A 423 -29.40 37.44 1.05
N GLU A 424 -30.52 38.13 1.31
CA GLU A 424 -31.00 39.20 0.44
C GLU A 424 -30.13 40.45 0.65
N SER A 425 -28.89 40.40 0.18
CA SER A 425 -28.10 41.61 -0.05
C SER A 425 -28.05 41.90 -1.54
N PRO A 426 -28.89 42.83 -2.04
CA PRO A 426 -28.72 43.41 -3.36
C PRO A 426 -27.51 44.36 -3.31
N GLN A 427 -26.54 44.13 -4.20
CA GLN A 427 -25.76 45.20 -4.80
C GLN A 427 -25.74 45.00 -6.31
#